data_AF-A0A961NLQ7-F1
#
_entry.id   AF-A0A961NLQ7-F1
#
_cell.length_a   1.000
_cell.length_b   1.000
_cell.length_c   1.000
_cell.angle_alpha   90.00
_cell.angle_beta   90.00
_cell.angle_gamma   90.00
#
_symmetry.space_group_name_H-M   'P 1'
#
loop_
_entity.id
_entity.type
_entity.pdbx_description
1 polymer ?
#
loop_
_entity_poly.entity_id
_entity_poly.type
_entity_poly.pdbx_seq_one_letter_code
_entity_poly.pdbx_strand_id
1 'polypeptide(L)' 'MKSALITGASGLLGQEVAALLQSQGWEVRGLSRRPRSADGIHWYEWNPSRSVLDETSLEDL' A
#
# COMPACT_ATOMS: atom_id res chain seq x y z
N MET A 1 11.47 -0.76 -12.71
CA MET A 1 11.12 -0.07 -11.45
C MET A 1 10.71 -1.15 -10.45
N LYS A 2 10.91 -0.97 -9.15
CA LYS A 2 10.50 -1.97 -8.15
C LYS A 2 9.23 -1.49 -7.44
N SER A 3 8.33 -2.42 -7.15
CA SER A 3 7.05 -2.13 -6.51
C SER A 3 6.95 -2.82 -5.15
N ALA A 4 6.29 -2.19 -4.19
CA ALA A 4 6.04 -2.76 -2.87
C ALA A 4 4.57 -2.58 -2.48
N LEU A 5 3.89 -3.69 -2.19
CA LEU A 5 2.53 -3.70 -1.64
C LEU A 5 2.57 -3.91 -0.13
N ILE A 6 2.03 -2.96 0.62
CA ILE A 6 2.16 -2.92 2.08
C ILE A 6 0.78 -3.00 2.75
N THR A 7 0.58 -4.05 3.56
CA THR A 7 -0.51 -4.10 4.52
C THR A 7 -0.21 -3.24 5.74
N GLY A 8 -1.19 -2.48 6.23
CA GLY A 8 -0.97 -1.64 7.42
C GLY A 8 -0.07 -0.43 7.16
N ALA A 9 0.08 -0.02 5.90
CA ALA A 9 0.86 1.14 5.47
C ALA A 9 0.44 2.46 6.16
N SER A 10 -0.77 2.51 6.73
CA SER A 10 -1.24 3.68 7.48
C SER A 10 -0.87 3.69 8.96
N GLY A 11 -0.33 2.59 9.49
CA GLY A 11 0.12 2.51 10.87
C GLY A 11 1.46 3.23 11.07
N LEU A 12 1.87 3.41 12.32
CA LEU A 12 3.13 4.09 12.69
C LEU A 12 4.33 3.55 11.87
N LEU A 13 4.58 2.24 11.96
CA LEU A 13 5.69 1.61 11.23
C LEU A 13 5.44 1.55 9.72
N GLY A 14 4.19 1.38 9.30
CA GLY A 14 3.84 1.29 7.88
C GLY A 14 4.15 2.58 7.12
N GLN A 15 3.95 3.73 7.76
CA GLN A 15 4.26 5.04 7.16
C GLN A 15 5.77 5.25 7.01
N GLU A 16 6.56 4.93 8.04
CA GLU A 16 8.02 5.04 7.98
C GLU A 16 8.63 4.09 6.94
N VAL A 17 8.11 2.86 6.85
CA VAL A 17 8.54 1.88 5.83
C VAL A 17 8.18 2.37 4.42
N ALA A 18 6.97 2.90 4.22
CA ALA A 18 6.55 3.46 2.94
C ALA A 18 7.45 4.63 2.52
N ALA A 19 7.73 5.57 3.43
CA ALA A 19 8.62 6.71 3.17
C ALA A 19 10.04 6.26 2.81
N LEU A 20 10.58 5.27 3.54
CA LEU A 20 11.91 4.71 3.24
C LEU A 20 11.96 4.08 1.85
N LEU A 21 10.97 3.29 1.46
CA LEU A 21 10.91 2.65 0.14
C LEU A 21 10.78 3.69 -0.98
N GLN A 22 9.91 4.69 -0.80
CA GLN A 22 9.80 5.83 -1.73
C GLN A 22 11.14 6.56 -1.90
N SER A 23 11.86 6.80 -0.80
CA SER A 23 13.19 7.45 -0.83
C SER A 23 14.23 6.65 -1.63
N GLN A 24 14.03 5.34 -1.76
CA GLN A 24 14.87 4.44 -2.55
C GLN A 24 14.37 4.27 -4.00
N GLY A 25 13.36 5.03 -4.42
CA GLY A 25 12.81 5.00 -5.78
C GLY A 25 11.86 3.83 -6.05
N TRP A 26 11.26 3.24 -5.02
CA TRP A 26 10.21 2.23 -5.18
C TRP A 26 8.85 2.88 -5.39
N GLU A 27 8.02 2.25 -6.21
CA GLU A 27 6.59 2.52 -6.23
C GLU A 27 5.95 1.86 -5.01
N VAL A 28 5.24 2.64 -4.19
CA VAL A 28 4.62 2.12 -2.96
C VAL A 28 3.11 2.09 -3.09
N ARG A 29 2.56 0.92 -2.81
CA ARG A 29 1.12 0.62 -2.83
C ARG A 29 0.68 0.19 -1.44
N GLY A 30 -0.48 0.67 -1.00
CA GLY A 30 -1.00 0.44 0.34
C GLY A 30 -2.34 -0.28 0.31
N LEU A 31 -2.49 -1.33 1.13
CA LEU A 31 -3.78 -1.97 1.36
C LEU A 31 -4.48 -1.34 2.56
N SER A 32 -5.74 -0.94 2.40
CA SER A 32 -6.55 -0.34 3.48
C SER A 32 -7.99 -0.87 3.50
N ARG A 33 -8.53 -1.04 4.71
CA ARG A 33 -9.94 -1.41 4.95
C ARG A 33 -10.92 -0.26 4.74
N ARG A 34 -10.41 0.97 4.67
CA ARG A 34 -11.19 2.19 4.47
C ARG A 34 -10.50 3.04 3.41
N PRO A 35 -11.23 3.82 2.61
CA PRO A 35 -10.63 4.75 1.67
C PRO A 35 -9.59 5.64 2.36
N ARG A 36 -8.44 5.83 1.71
CA ARG A 36 -7.35 6.66 2.20
C ARG A 36 -6.72 7.42 1.05
N SER A 37 -6.21 8.60 1.40
CA SER A 37 -5.25 9.35 0.63
C SER A 37 -4.07 9.66 1.57
N ALA A 38 -2.87 9.39 1.10
CA ALA A 38 -1.61 9.78 1.74
C ALA A 38 -0.60 10.01 0.62
N ASP A 39 0.27 11.00 0.79
CA ASP A 39 1.16 11.43 -0.28
C ASP A 39 2.08 10.28 -0.74
N GLY A 40 2.10 10.06 -2.06
CA GLY A 40 2.97 9.08 -2.71
C GLY A 40 2.59 7.60 -2.53
N ILE A 41 1.46 7.28 -1.89
CA ILE A 41 0.96 5.89 -1.77
C ILE A 41 -0.29 5.70 -2.63
N HIS A 42 -0.27 4.71 -3.51
CA HIS A 42 -1.46 4.26 -4.22
C HIS A 42 -2.24 3.29 -3.34
N TRP A 43 -3.46 3.66 -2.96
CA TRP A 43 -4.28 2.89 -2.02
C TRP A 43 -5.27 1.97 -2.73
N TYR A 44 -5.33 0.74 -2.26
CA TYR A 44 -6.23 -0.30 -2.76
C TYR A 44 -7.10 -0.85 -1.63
N GLU A 45 -8.31 -1.29 -1.96
CA GLU A 45 -9.23 -1.87 -0.98
C GLU A 45 -8.74 -3.25 -0.52
N TRP A 46 -8.79 -3.46 0.79
CA TRP A 46 -8.48 -4.75 1.39
C TRP A 46 -9.30 -4.96 2.65
N ASN A 47 -10.05 -6.05 2.69
CA ASN A 47 -10.77 -6.50 3.87
C ASN A 47 -10.75 -8.03 3.97
N PRO A 48 -9.79 -8.62 4.71
CA PRO A 48 -9.64 -10.07 4.78
C PRO A 48 -10.81 -10.74 5.53
N SER A 49 -11.46 -10.05 6.48
CA SER A 49 -12.67 -10.56 7.13
C SER A 49 -13.89 -10.65 6.21
N ARG A 50 -13.87 -9.95 5.07
CA ARG A 50 -14.91 -9.98 4.04
C ARG A 50 -14.45 -10.64 2.74
N SER A 51 -13.26 -11.23 2.73
CA SER A 51 -12.61 -11.78 1.52
C SER A 51 -12.54 -10.77 0.37
N VAL A 52 -12.30 -9.49 0.69
CA VAL A 52 -12.10 -8.44 -0.30
C VAL A 52 -10.60 -8.17 -0.45
N LEU A 53 -10.13 -8.28 -1.68
CA LEU A 53 -8.85 -7.76 -2.13
C LEU A 53 -9.12 -7.11 -3.48
N ASP A 54 -8.73 -5.86 -3.63
CA ASP A 54 -8.66 -5.26 -4.95
C ASP A 54 -7.51 -5.92 -5.72
N GLU A 55 -7.86 -6.79 -6.68
CA GLU A 55 -6.90 -7.59 -7.45
C GLU A 55 -5.93 -6.72 -8.26
N THR A 56 -6.33 -5.50 -8.62
CA THR A 56 -5.47 -4.54 -9.33
C THR A 56 -4.27 -4.11 -8.48
N SER A 57 -4.32 -4.32 -7.14
CA SER A 57 -3.18 -4.10 -6.25
C SER A 57 -1.98 -4.99 -6.57
N LEU A 58 -2.20 -6.13 -7.24
CA LEU A 58 -1.18 -7.11 -7.58
C LEU A 58 -0.58 -6.96 -8.99
N GLU A 59 -1.21 -6.16 -9.85
CA GLU A 59 -0.77 -5.98 -11.24
C GLU A 59 0.59 -5.26 -11.28
N ASP A 60 1.55 -5.73 -12.08
CA ASP A 60 2.87 -5.09 -12.22
C ASP A 60 3.69 -4.94 -10.90
N LEU A 61 3.55 -5.90 -9.97
CA LEU A 61 4.42 -6.04 -8.78
C LEU A 61 5.79 -6.65 -9.09
#